data_AF-A0A962YRI2-F1
#
_entry.id   AF-A0A962YRI2-F1
#
_cell.length_a   1.000
_cell.length_b   1.000
_cell.length_c   1.000
_cell.angle_alpha   90.00
_cell.angle_beta   90.00
_cell.angle_gamma   90.00
#
_symmetry.space_group_name_H-M   'P 1'
#
loop_
_entity.id
_entity.type
_entity.pdbx_description
1 polymer ?
#
loop_
_entity_poly.entity_id
_entity_poly.type
_entity_poly.pdbx_seq_one_letter_code
_entity_poly.pdbx_strand_id
1 'polypeptide(L)'
;MRAALEEPHYPLLLQQVAGWLGCRAWRDDLTDSRRNRLEEPVLKFATPLLEDDYRRVLKRGEDFARLTAEERHALRIRIKELRYALDFFASLYPVAPVKPFLGALAKLQDDLGVMNDIAVTRRLLDEARLSTVSAARQVIDGWYGCRLDVHEYQFAESWRHFVDCERPWKD
;
A
#
# COMPACT_ATOMS: atom_id res chain seq x y z
N MET A 1 -9.29 -19.24 -11.02
CA MET A 1 -7.92 -19.13 -10.46
C MET A 1 -7.11 -20.39 -10.69
N ARG A 2 -7.56 -21.59 -10.28
CA ARG A 2 -6.86 -22.86 -10.55
C ARG A 2 -6.62 -23.12 -12.06
N ALA A 3 -7.64 -22.94 -12.90
CA ALA A 3 -7.51 -23.09 -14.35
C ALA A 3 -6.44 -22.15 -14.97
N ALA A 4 -6.36 -20.90 -14.52
CA ALA A 4 -5.36 -19.94 -15.01
C ALA A 4 -3.91 -20.30 -14.59
N LEU A 5 -3.74 -21.01 -13.47
CA LEU A 5 -2.42 -21.51 -13.01
C LEU A 5 -1.99 -22.79 -13.74
N GLU A 6 -2.95 -23.54 -14.29
CA GLU A 6 -2.73 -24.76 -15.09
C GLU A 6 -2.44 -24.43 -16.57
N GLU A 7 -2.68 -23.19 -16.99
CA GLU A 7 -2.35 -22.75 -18.34
C GLU A 7 -0.83 -22.70 -18.55
N PRO A 8 -0.31 -23.15 -19.72
CA PRO A 8 1.13 -23.25 -19.97
C PRO A 8 1.91 -21.94 -19.83
N HIS A 9 1.24 -20.79 -19.96
CA HIS A 9 1.87 -19.48 -19.88
C HIS A 9 2.41 -19.16 -18.47
N TYR A 10 1.77 -19.68 -17.41
CA TYR A 10 2.16 -19.41 -16.03
C TYR A 10 3.49 -20.07 -15.62
N PRO A 11 3.70 -21.39 -15.78
CA PRO A 11 4.99 -22.02 -15.49
C PRO A 11 6.09 -21.50 -16.41
N LEU A 12 5.77 -21.16 -17.66
CA LEU A 12 6.74 -20.58 -18.59
C LEU A 12 7.24 -19.21 -18.12
N LEU A 13 6.33 -18.33 -17.66
CA LEU A 13 6.69 -17.05 -17.08
C LEU A 13 7.61 -17.22 -15.86
N LEU A 14 7.27 -18.13 -14.95
CA LEU A 14 8.10 -18.39 -13.76
C LEU A 14 9.50 -18.90 -14.15
N GLN A 15 9.59 -19.81 -15.12
CA GLN A 15 10.86 -20.31 -15.63
C GLN A 15 11.69 -19.20 -16.28
N GLN A 16 11.06 -18.31 -17.05
CA GLN A 16 11.72 -17.16 -17.68
C GLN A 16 12.26 -16.18 -16.64
N VAL A 17 11.47 -15.81 -15.65
CA VAL A 17 11.90 -14.91 -14.57
C VAL A 17 13.02 -15.54 -13.74
N ALA A 18 12.91 -16.83 -13.40
CA ALA A 18 13.94 -17.54 -12.67
C ALA A 18 15.26 -17.63 -13.47
N GLY A 19 15.18 -17.92 -14.76
CA GLY A 19 16.34 -17.94 -15.65
C GLY A 19 16.98 -16.55 -15.78
N TRP A 20 16.19 -15.50 -15.97
CA TRP A 20 16.64 -14.12 -16.06
C TRP A 20 17.35 -13.65 -14.78
N LEU A 21 16.81 -14.00 -13.60
CA LEU A 21 17.44 -13.72 -12.30
C LEU A 21 18.72 -14.53 -12.09
N GLY A 22 18.69 -15.84 -12.38
CA GLY A 22 19.80 -16.77 -12.19
C GLY A 22 21.01 -16.43 -13.03
N CYS A 23 20.80 -16.09 -14.30
CA CYS A 23 21.86 -15.63 -15.20
C CYS A 23 22.27 -14.17 -14.95
N ARG A 24 21.60 -13.46 -14.03
CA ARG A 24 21.77 -12.02 -13.79
C ARG A 24 21.63 -11.18 -15.07
N ALA A 25 20.80 -11.64 -16.01
CA ALA A 25 20.62 -11.00 -17.31
C ALA A 25 20.08 -9.56 -17.20
N TRP A 26 19.52 -9.20 -16.04
CA TRP A 26 19.21 -7.81 -15.65
C TRP A 26 20.43 -6.87 -15.61
N ARG A 27 21.66 -7.39 -15.71
CA ARG A 27 22.91 -6.62 -15.74
C ARG A 27 23.48 -6.40 -17.15
N ASP A 28 23.00 -7.13 -18.14
CA ASP A 28 23.64 -7.24 -19.45
C ASP A 28 23.61 -5.90 -20.22
N ASP A 29 22.51 -5.14 -20.08
CA ASP A 29 22.29 -3.85 -20.77
C ASP A 29 22.45 -2.62 -19.85
N LEU A 30 23.18 -2.73 -18.75
CA LEU A 30 23.39 -1.60 -17.85
C LEU A 30 24.47 -0.65 -18.37
N THR A 31 24.11 0.62 -18.48
CA THR A 31 25.08 1.71 -18.67
C THR A 31 26.04 1.78 -17.47
N ASP A 32 27.25 2.30 -17.69
CA ASP A 32 28.27 2.45 -16.63
C ASP A 32 27.73 3.22 -15.42
N SER A 33 26.94 4.27 -15.66
CA SER A 33 26.26 5.02 -14.59
C SER A 33 25.33 4.15 -13.75
N ARG A 34 24.53 3.27 -14.36
CA ARG A 34 23.63 2.36 -13.62
C ARG A 34 24.40 1.26 -12.90
N ARG A 35 25.49 0.76 -13.48
CA ARG A 35 26.39 -0.20 -12.85
C ARG A 35 27.01 0.39 -11.58
N ASN A 36 27.59 1.58 -11.67
CA ASN A 36 28.19 2.26 -10.52
C ASN A 36 27.16 2.50 -9.40
N ARG A 37 25.92 2.84 -9.74
CA ARG A 37 24.83 2.98 -8.74
C ARG A 37 24.49 1.69 -8.00
N LEU A 38 24.66 0.53 -8.63
CA LEU A 38 24.42 -0.77 -7.99
C LEU A 38 25.56 -1.18 -7.05
N GLU A 39 26.73 -0.59 -7.20
CA GLU A 39 27.90 -0.80 -6.34
C GLU A 39 27.87 0.11 -5.10
N GLU A 40 27.02 1.14 -5.09
CA GLU A 40 26.83 1.98 -3.92
C GLU A 40 26.15 1.25 -2.75
N PRO A 41 26.41 1.66 -1.49
CA PRO A 41 25.70 1.12 -0.34
C PRO A 41 24.18 1.25 -0.51
N VAL A 42 23.45 0.16 -0.25
CA VAL A 42 21.98 0.11 -0.41
C VAL A 42 21.27 1.24 0.36
N LEU A 43 21.81 1.66 1.50
CA LEU A 43 21.29 2.79 2.28
C LEU A 43 21.23 4.11 1.50
N LYS A 44 22.16 4.36 0.55
CA LYS A 44 22.12 5.55 -0.31
C LYS A 44 20.94 5.54 -1.28
N PHE A 45 20.36 4.38 -1.54
CA PHE A 45 19.14 4.22 -2.33
C PHE A 45 17.88 4.17 -1.44
N ALA A 46 17.91 3.35 -0.39
CA ALA A 46 16.75 3.07 0.45
C ALA A 46 16.27 4.31 1.24
N THR A 47 17.18 5.06 1.87
CA THR A 47 16.81 6.20 2.71
C THR A 47 16.11 7.32 1.93
N PRO A 48 16.62 7.78 0.77
CA PRO A 48 15.90 8.76 -0.05
C PRO A 48 14.56 8.25 -0.56
N LEU A 49 14.48 6.98 -0.99
CA LEU A 49 13.23 6.36 -1.43
C LEU A 49 12.16 6.40 -0.32
N LEU A 50 12.49 5.93 0.87
CA LEU A 50 11.55 5.89 2.01
C LEU A 50 11.11 7.29 2.43
N GLU A 51 12.02 8.25 2.46
CA GLU A 51 11.70 9.64 2.78
C GLU A 51 10.80 10.28 1.72
N ASP A 52 11.04 10.03 0.43
CA ASP A 52 10.19 10.55 -0.64
C ASP A 52 8.81 9.89 -0.64
N ASP A 53 8.73 8.58 -0.40
CA ASP A 53 7.47 7.84 -0.24
C ASP A 53 6.67 8.39 0.96
N TYR A 54 7.34 8.63 2.09
CA TYR A 54 6.74 9.25 3.27
C TYR A 54 6.18 10.64 2.99
N ARG A 55 6.94 11.52 2.32
CA ARG A 55 6.44 12.85 1.93
C ARG A 55 5.22 12.77 1.01
N ARG A 56 5.19 11.79 0.10
CA ARG A 56 4.03 11.56 -0.78
C ARG A 56 2.80 11.10 -0.01
N VAL A 57 2.98 10.29 1.02
CA VAL A 57 1.90 9.90 1.94
C VAL A 57 1.40 11.15 2.68
N LEU A 58 2.28 11.92 3.33
CA LEU A 58 1.90 13.13 4.07
C LEU A 58 1.10 14.11 3.20
N LYS A 59 1.64 14.45 2.02
CA LYS A 59 1.01 15.39 1.10
C LYS A 59 -0.40 14.95 0.68
N ARG A 60 -0.66 13.65 0.59
CA ARG A 60 -1.98 13.12 0.19
C ARG A 60 -2.94 12.95 1.36
N GLY A 61 -2.44 12.84 2.59
CA GLY A 61 -3.28 12.64 3.78
C GLY A 61 -3.54 13.90 4.60
N GLU A 62 -2.90 15.03 4.29
CA GLU A 62 -3.02 16.30 5.03
C GLU A 62 -4.47 16.76 5.26
N ASP A 63 -5.31 16.68 4.23
CA ASP A 63 -6.73 17.08 4.26
C ASP A 63 -7.66 15.85 4.13
N PHE A 64 -7.38 14.78 4.89
CA PHE A 64 -8.08 13.50 4.76
C PHE A 64 -9.62 13.59 4.72
N ALA A 65 -10.20 14.44 5.57
CA ALA A 65 -11.65 14.62 5.67
C ALA A 65 -12.29 15.13 4.37
N ARG A 66 -11.51 15.77 3.49
CA ARG A 66 -11.97 16.29 2.19
C ARG A 66 -11.76 15.32 1.03
N LEU A 67 -11.02 14.23 1.24
CA LEU A 67 -10.69 13.29 0.17
C LEU A 67 -11.91 12.50 -0.29
N THR A 68 -12.07 12.38 -1.61
CA THR A 68 -13.06 11.46 -2.21
C THR A 68 -12.67 10.00 -1.98
N ALA A 69 -13.58 9.07 -2.27
CA ALA A 69 -13.30 7.64 -2.19
C ALA A 69 -12.10 7.23 -3.07
N GLU A 70 -11.99 7.79 -4.28
CA GLU A 70 -10.88 7.56 -5.20
C GLU A 70 -9.57 8.10 -4.66
N GLU A 71 -9.58 9.29 -4.06
CA GLU A 71 -8.38 9.90 -3.46
C GLU A 71 -7.91 9.13 -2.22
N ARG A 72 -8.84 8.67 -1.37
CA ARG A 72 -8.56 7.77 -0.24
C ARG A 72 -7.97 6.44 -0.70
N HIS A 73 -8.50 5.87 -1.78
CA HIS A 73 -7.93 4.67 -2.40
C HIS A 73 -6.50 4.93 -2.89
N ALA A 74 -6.25 6.06 -3.53
CA ALA A 74 -4.92 6.42 -4.00
C ALA A 74 -3.93 6.67 -2.84
N LEU A 75 -4.39 7.25 -1.73
CA LEU A 75 -3.61 7.35 -0.48
C LEU A 75 -3.27 5.96 0.06
N ARG A 76 -4.23 5.02 0.09
CA ARG A 76 -4.01 3.63 0.51
C ARG A 76 -2.92 2.94 -0.32
N ILE A 77 -2.89 3.16 -1.64
CA ILE A 77 -1.82 2.64 -2.50
C ILE A 77 -0.45 3.18 -2.06
N ARG A 78 -0.33 4.49 -1.79
CA ARG A 78 0.94 5.09 -1.36
C ARG A 78 1.41 4.59 0.00
N ILE A 79 0.50 4.42 0.95
CA ILE A 79 0.81 3.83 2.26
C ILE A 79 1.28 2.38 2.09
N LYS A 80 0.71 1.64 1.13
CA LYS A 80 1.13 0.27 0.79
C LYS A 80 2.52 0.22 0.16
N GLU A 81 2.81 1.13 -0.77
CA GLU A 81 4.15 1.29 -1.35
C GLU A 81 5.19 1.56 -0.26
N LEU A 82 4.94 2.55 0.61
CA LEU A 82 5.84 2.89 1.71
C LEU A 82 6.04 1.71 2.67
N ARG A 83 4.96 1.02 3.04
CA ARG A 83 5.04 -0.16 3.92
C ARG A 83 5.89 -1.25 3.31
N TYR A 84 5.68 -1.56 2.03
CA TYR A 84 6.45 -2.61 1.35
C TYR A 84 7.92 -2.23 1.14
N ALA A 85 8.20 -0.97 0.83
CA ALA A 85 9.56 -0.48 0.79
C ALA A 85 10.25 -0.63 2.15
N LEU A 86 9.57 -0.23 3.24
CA LEU A 86 10.11 -0.38 4.59
C LEU A 86 10.25 -1.84 4.99
N ASP A 87 9.26 -2.69 4.74
CA ASP A 87 9.32 -4.14 5.00
C ASP A 87 10.52 -4.77 4.26
N PHE A 88 10.78 -4.36 3.01
CA PHE A 88 11.90 -4.86 2.22
C PHE A 88 13.26 -4.39 2.75
N PHE A 89 13.37 -3.13 3.17
CA PHE A 89 14.63 -2.55 3.69
C PHE A 89 14.77 -2.62 5.21
N ALA A 90 13.84 -3.26 5.92
CA ALA A 90 13.75 -3.24 7.38
C ALA A 90 15.06 -3.66 8.07
N SER A 91 15.77 -4.63 7.51
CA SER A 91 17.03 -5.14 8.07
C SER A 91 18.20 -4.15 8.00
N LEU A 92 18.04 -3.04 7.27
CA LEU A 92 19.06 -1.98 7.15
C LEU A 92 18.95 -0.93 8.27
N TYR A 93 17.87 -0.95 9.07
CA TYR A 93 17.56 0.07 10.07
C TYR A 93 17.42 -0.54 11.47
N PRO A 94 17.53 0.26 12.55
CA PRO A 94 17.33 -0.23 13.91
C PRO A 94 15.92 -0.80 14.12
N VAL A 95 15.82 -1.98 14.72
CA VAL A 95 14.53 -2.69 14.89
C VAL A 95 13.54 -1.90 15.75
N ALA A 96 14.04 -1.13 16.73
CA ALA A 96 13.24 -0.37 17.69
C ALA A 96 12.26 0.63 17.03
N PRO A 97 12.68 1.50 16.10
CA PRO A 97 11.77 2.37 15.35
C PRO A 97 11.02 1.67 14.20
N VAL A 98 11.59 0.63 13.58
CA VAL A 98 10.95 -0.07 12.44
C VAL A 98 9.61 -0.67 12.82
N LYS A 99 9.55 -1.40 13.94
CA LYS A 99 8.35 -2.15 14.33
C LYS A 99 7.14 -1.24 14.63
N PRO A 100 7.26 -0.17 15.44
CA PRO A 100 6.18 0.80 15.65
C PRO A 100 5.74 1.47 14.35
N PHE A 101 6.68 1.87 13.49
CA PHE A 101 6.36 2.56 12.24
C PHE A 101 5.56 1.67 11.27
N LEU A 102 5.96 0.40 11.12
CA LEU A 102 5.19 -0.59 10.35
C LEU A 102 3.81 -0.84 10.94
N GLY A 103 3.69 -0.85 12.28
CA GLY A 103 2.42 -0.96 12.99
C GLY A 103 1.48 0.21 12.68
N ALA A 104 2.00 1.44 12.70
CA ALA A 104 1.24 2.64 12.34
C ALA A 104 0.76 2.61 10.88
N LEU A 105 1.63 2.21 9.94
CA LEU A 105 1.26 2.02 8.53
C LEU A 105 0.18 0.95 8.35
N ALA A 106 0.27 -0.17 9.08
CA ALA A 106 -0.74 -1.23 9.02
C ALA A 106 -2.11 -0.71 9.50
N LYS A 107 -2.14 0.04 10.61
CA LYS A 107 -3.39 0.61 11.14
C LYS A 107 -4.04 1.59 10.14
N LEU A 108 -3.24 2.44 9.48
CA LEU A 108 -3.76 3.31 8.41
C LEU A 108 -4.34 2.51 7.23
N GLN A 109 -3.71 1.39 6.86
CA GLN A 109 -4.20 0.52 5.79
C GLN A 109 -5.51 -0.18 6.17
N ASP A 110 -5.68 -0.56 7.43
CA ASP A 110 -6.91 -1.18 7.93
C ASP A 110 -8.08 -0.20 7.87
N ASP A 111 -7.88 1.03 8.35
CA ASP A 111 -8.90 2.08 8.34
C ASP A 111 -9.32 2.42 6.89
N LEU A 112 -8.35 2.63 6.00
CA LEU A 112 -8.60 2.87 4.58
C LEU A 112 -9.17 1.64 3.85
N GLY A 113 -8.84 0.44 4.30
CA GLY A 113 -9.32 -0.82 3.76
C GLY A 113 -10.83 -0.93 3.92
N VAL A 114 -11.34 -0.67 5.12
CA VAL A 114 -12.78 -0.71 5.38
C VAL A 114 -13.53 0.34 4.56
N MET A 115 -13.01 1.57 4.47
CA MET A 115 -13.63 2.62 3.64
C MET A 115 -13.67 2.25 2.15
N ASN A 116 -12.59 1.64 1.65
CA ASN A 116 -12.53 1.15 0.28
C ASN A 116 -13.53 0.01 0.04
N ASP A 117 -13.66 -0.93 0.98
CA ASP A 117 -14.60 -2.06 0.86
C ASP A 117 -16.05 -1.58 0.82
N ILE A 118 -16.37 -0.52 1.56
CA ILE A 118 -17.67 0.16 1.49
C ILE A 118 -17.91 0.73 0.09
N ALA A 119 -16.94 1.46 -0.46
CA ALA A 119 -17.05 2.05 -1.80
C ALA A 119 -17.18 0.98 -2.89
N VAL A 120 -16.38 -0.10 -2.81
CA VAL A 120 -16.45 -1.23 -3.75
C VAL A 120 -17.79 -1.95 -3.62
N THR A 121 -18.29 -2.18 -2.41
CA THR A 121 -19.58 -2.86 -2.21
C THR A 121 -20.72 -2.05 -2.82
N ARG A 122 -20.77 -0.73 -2.58
CA ARG A 122 -21.79 0.14 -3.18
C ARG A 122 -21.78 0.04 -4.71
N ARG A 123 -20.59 0.09 -5.33
CA ARG A 123 -20.42 -0.11 -6.78
C ARG A 123 -20.93 -1.48 -7.25
N LEU A 124 -20.61 -2.56 -6.53
CA LEU A 124 -21.06 -3.91 -6.88
C LEU A 124 -22.58 -4.06 -6.76
N LEU A 125 -23.21 -3.42 -5.77
CA LEU A 125 -24.67 -3.40 -5.63
C LEU A 125 -25.34 -2.69 -6.80
N ASP A 126 -24.74 -1.58 -7.27
CA ASP A 126 -25.20 -0.85 -8.45
C ASP A 126 -25.03 -1.68 -9.74
N GLU A 127 -23.88 -2.33 -9.93
CA GLU A 127 -23.62 -3.23 -11.05
C GLU A 127 -24.59 -4.43 -11.07
N ALA A 128 -24.95 -4.95 -9.89
CA ALA A 128 -25.95 -5.99 -9.71
C ALA A 128 -27.40 -5.49 -9.86
N ARG A 129 -27.61 -4.17 -10.08
CA ARG A 129 -28.92 -3.51 -10.23
C ARG A 129 -29.85 -3.74 -9.04
N LEU A 130 -29.29 -3.87 -7.83
CA LEU A 130 -30.09 -3.97 -6.61
C LEU A 130 -30.71 -2.61 -6.28
N SER A 131 -32.05 -2.55 -6.26
CA SER A 131 -32.79 -1.34 -5.92
C SER A 131 -32.44 -0.81 -4.53
N THR A 132 -32.35 0.52 -4.40
CA THR A 132 -32.09 1.23 -3.14
C THR A 132 -33.18 1.02 -2.09
N VAL A 133 -34.40 0.66 -2.53
CA VAL A 133 -35.50 0.29 -1.62
C VAL A 133 -35.53 -1.21 -1.28
N SER A 134 -34.61 -2.00 -1.80
CA SER A 134 -34.54 -3.42 -1.43
C SER A 134 -34.06 -3.55 0.02
N ALA A 135 -34.76 -4.38 0.81
CA ALA A 135 -34.40 -4.63 2.20
C ALA A 135 -32.94 -5.11 2.33
N ALA A 136 -32.47 -5.96 1.40
CA ALA A 136 -31.09 -6.43 1.37
C ALA A 136 -30.09 -5.28 1.22
N ARG A 137 -30.32 -4.35 0.28
CA ARG A 137 -29.45 -3.19 0.07
C ARG A 137 -29.46 -2.25 1.27
N GLN A 138 -30.63 -1.97 1.85
CA GLN A 138 -30.74 -1.10 3.02
C GLN A 138 -30.00 -1.65 4.25
N VAL A 139 -30.09 -2.97 4.48
CA VAL A 139 -29.33 -3.62 5.56
C VAL A 139 -27.82 -3.49 5.33
N ILE A 140 -27.36 -3.73 4.10
CA ILE A 140 -25.94 -3.60 3.73
C ILE A 140 -25.47 -2.15 3.89
N ASP A 141 -26.20 -1.19 3.33
CA ASP A 141 -25.87 0.24 3.41
C ASP A 141 -25.89 0.75 4.86
N GLY A 142 -26.85 0.31 5.68
CA GLY A 142 -26.94 0.65 7.10
C GLY A 142 -25.79 0.10 7.93
N TRP A 143 -25.41 -1.17 7.71
CA TRP A 143 -24.26 -1.79 8.39
C TRP A 143 -22.95 -1.06 8.05
N TYR A 144 -22.76 -0.71 6.78
CA TYR A 144 -21.57 0.01 6.34
C TYR A 144 -21.55 1.49 6.74
N GLY A 145 -22.71 2.16 6.81
CA GLY A 145 -22.81 3.54 7.28
C GLY A 145 -22.25 3.72 8.69
N CYS A 146 -22.68 2.87 9.63
CA CYS A 146 -22.17 2.91 11.01
C CYS A 146 -20.65 2.66 11.09
N ARG A 147 -20.12 1.78 10.25
CA ARG A 147 -18.68 1.50 10.21
C ARG A 147 -17.87 2.62 9.57
N LEU A 148 -18.42 3.32 8.57
CA LEU A 148 -17.73 4.42 7.90
C LEU A 148 -17.39 5.53 8.91
N ASP A 149 -18.37 5.98 9.69
CA ASP A 149 -18.20 7.06 10.67
C ASP A 149 -17.13 6.71 11.71
N VAL A 150 -17.14 5.46 12.20
CA VAL A 150 -16.15 4.98 13.16
C VAL A 150 -14.74 4.99 12.58
N HIS A 151 -14.55 4.49 11.35
CA HIS A 151 -13.23 4.45 10.74
C HIS A 151 -12.74 5.84 10.29
N GLU A 152 -13.62 6.75 9.89
CA GLU A 152 -13.24 8.14 9.59
C GLU A 152 -12.74 8.85 10.83
N TYR A 153 -13.40 8.66 11.97
CA TYR A 153 -12.95 9.19 13.26
C TYR A 153 -11.63 8.56 13.70
N GLN A 154 -11.52 7.22 13.65
CA GLN A 154 -10.30 6.51 14.02
C GLN A 154 -9.10 6.88 13.14
N PHE A 155 -9.33 7.13 11.85
CA PHE A 155 -8.26 7.50 10.93
C PHE A 155 -7.50 8.75 11.40
N ALA A 156 -8.19 9.75 11.95
CA ALA A 156 -7.53 10.97 12.45
C ALA A 156 -6.57 10.68 13.62
N GLU A 157 -6.90 9.72 14.50
CA GLU A 157 -6.01 9.27 15.56
C GLU A 157 -4.85 8.44 15.01
N SER A 158 -5.14 7.46 14.15
CA SER A 158 -4.13 6.65 13.46
C SER A 158 -3.14 7.50 12.66
N TRP A 159 -3.63 8.56 12.02
CA TRP A 159 -2.84 9.50 11.24
C TRP A 159 -1.89 10.31 12.09
N ARG A 160 -2.38 10.87 13.21
CA ARG A 160 -1.51 11.57 14.18
C ARG A 160 -0.43 10.64 14.71
N HIS A 161 -0.82 9.43 15.13
CA HIS A 161 0.15 8.44 15.61
C HIS A 161 1.22 8.11 14.56
N PHE A 162 0.83 7.95 13.30
CA PHE A 162 1.77 7.74 12.20
C PHE A 162 2.73 8.92 11.98
N VAL A 163 2.24 10.16 12.03
CA VAL A 163 3.06 11.36 11.86
C VAL A 163 4.04 11.53 13.03
N ASP A 164 3.61 11.19 14.24
CA ASP A 164 4.42 11.29 15.46
C ASP A 164 5.41 10.13 15.63
N CYS A 165 5.27 9.05 14.86
CA CYS A 165 6.19 7.91 14.93
C CYS A 165 7.61 8.31 14.49
N GLU A 166 8.59 7.86 15.28
CA GLU A 166 10.00 7.95 14.92
C GLU A 166 10.24 7.26 13.57
N ARG A 167 10.88 7.98 12.64
CA ARG A 167 11.17 7.46 11.30
C ARG A 167 12.44 6.61 11.35
N PRO A 168 12.38 5.32 10.97
CA PRO A 168 13.54 4.42 11.09
C PRO A 168 14.78 4.82 10.29
N TRP A 169 14.62 5.65 9.26
CA TRP A 169 15.66 6.07 8.32
C TRP A 169 16.12 7.53 8.52
N LYS A 170 15.71 8.17 9.63
CA LYS A 170 16.18 9.49 10.02
C LYS A 170 17.04 9.36 11.27
N ASP A 171 18.25 9.91 11.20
CA ASP A 171 19.12 10.13 12.36
C ASP A 171 18.57 11.24 13.26
#